data_AF-A0A919ZX98-F1
#
_entry.id   AF-A0A919ZX98-F1
#
_cell.length_a   1.000
_cell.length_b   1.000
_cell.length_c   1.000
_cell.angle_alpha   90.00
_cell.angle_beta   90.00
_cell.angle_gamma   90.00
#
_symmetry.space_group_name_H-M   'P 1'
#
loop_
_entity.id
_entity.type
_entity.pdbx_description
1 polymer ?
#
loop_
_entity_poly.entity_id
_entity_poly.type
_entity_poly.pdbx_seq_one_letter_code
_entity_poly.pdbx_strand_id
1 'polypeptide(L)'
;MKILKPKQIIVALDFDSIEEVSSIVNHLDPDLYRLKVGKQLFASQGPKILENLNRQGFDIFLDLKLHDIPNTVYKALKNLLNHKVWMTNIHLLGGEEMIQAAKEARDHAESEALLIGVTILTSLDRHNIKDMGFEMQIHELVKVLSISAKQNNIDGVVCSALEVPEIKQNLGENFITVTPGIRIKQNNNDQSRVATLEEATKNRSDYIVLGREITSSQNVSKMIKKVESYII
;
A
#
# COMPACT_ATOMS: atom_id res chain seq x y z
N MET A 1 13.48 14.57 -14.59
CA MET A 1 12.13 14.98 -15.06
C MET A 1 11.27 14.90 -13.82
N LYS A 2 10.99 16.02 -13.16
CA LYS A 2 10.28 16.02 -11.87
C LYS A 2 8.81 15.72 -12.14
N ILE A 3 8.35 14.55 -11.74
CA ILE A 3 6.99 14.09 -12.02
C ILE A 3 6.26 13.61 -10.77
N LEU A 4 6.99 13.40 -9.66
CA LEU A 4 6.46 12.99 -8.37
C LEU A 4 6.68 14.08 -7.33
N LYS A 5 5.76 14.17 -6.37
CA LYS A 5 5.85 15.04 -5.20
C LYS A 5 6.55 14.29 -4.06
N PRO A 6 7.16 15.02 -3.09
CA PRO A 6 7.64 14.43 -1.85
C PRO A 6 6.57 13.55 -1.17
N LYS A 7 7.02 12.46 -0.55
CA LYS A 7 6.21 11.46 0.15
C LYS A 7 5.17 10.68 -0.70
N GLN A 8 5.21 10.79 -2.03
CA GLN A 8 4.41 9.89 -2.89
C GLN A 8 4.99 8.48 -2.99
N ILE A 9 6.29 8.30 -2.77
CA ILE A 9 6.93 6.98 -2.77
C ILE A 9 6.88 6.37 -1.38
N ILE A 10 6.37 5.14 -1.31
CA ILE A 10 6.41 4.28 -0.14
C ILE A 10 7.43 3.16 -0.39
N VAL A 11 8.48 3.06 0.42
CA VAL A 11 9.48 1.99 0.30
C VAL A 11 9.05 0.77 1.12
N ALA A 12 8.93 -0.39 0.47
CA ALA A 12 8.59 -1.65 1.13
C ALA A 12 9.79 -2.25 1.86
N LEU A 13 9.66 -2.41 3.18
CA LEU A 13 10.67 -3.03 4.05
C LEU A 13 10.33 -4.50 4.27
N ASP A 14 10.58 -5.32 3.25
CA ASP A 14 10.31 -6.76 3.29
C ASP A 14 11.59 -7.50 3.74
N PHE A 15 11.89 -7.42 5.04
CA PHE A 15 13.09 -7.98 5.71
C PHE A 15 12.73 -8.71 7.00
N ASP A 16 13.67 -9.51 7.51
CA ASP A 16 13.48 -10.27 8.75
C ASP A 16 14.05 -9.56 9.99
N SER A 17 15.04 -8.67 9.83
CA SER A 17 15.77 -8.04 10.95
C SER A 17 15.81 -6.51 10.92
N ILE A 18 16.06 -5.90 12.08
CA ILE A 18 16.23 -4.43 12.21
C ILE A 18 17.52 -3.97 11.52
N GLU A 19 18.55 -4.81 11.52
CA GLU A 19 19.84 -4.55 10.89
C GLU A 19 19.68 -4.40 9.37
N GLU A 20 18.95 -5.31 8.74
CA GLU A 20 18.62 -5.23 7.31
C GLU A 20 17.76 -3.99 7.00
N VAL A 21 16.74 -3.71 7.82
CA VAL A 21 15.94 -2.49 7.67
C VAL A 21 16.81 -1.24 7.74
N SER A 22 17.71 -1.17 8.71
CA SER A 22 18.62 -0.04 8.90
C SER A 22 19.54 0.17 7.70
N SER A 23 19.96 -0.91 7.03
CA SER A 23 20.78 -0.84 5.82
C SER A 23 20.10 -0.10 4.65
N ILE A 24 18.76 -0.05 4.64
CA ILE A 24 17.98 0.70 3.65
C ILE A 24 17.58 2.07 4.17
N VAL A 25 17.02 2.12 5.38
CA VAL A 25 16.43 3.34 5.96
C VAL A 25 17.46 4.45 6.13
N ASN A 26 18.72 4.13 6.44
CA ASN A 26 19.80 5.12 6.56
C ASN A 26 20.10 5.89 5.27
N HIS A 27 19.59 5.43 4.12
CA HIS A 27 19.72 6.12 2.85
C HIS A 27 18.50 6.95 2.46
N LEU A 28 17.41 6.91 3.22
CA LEU A 28 16.15 7.56 2.90
C LEU A 28 15.97 8.81 3.75
N ASP A 29 15.54 9.89 3.11
CA ASP A 29 15.10 11.11 3.80
C ASP A 29 13.62 10.97 4.21
N PRO A 30 13.27 11.07 5.51
CA PRO A 30 11.88 11.00 5.98
C PRO A 30 10.97 12.11 5.44
N ASP A 31 11.52 13.22 4.94
CA ASP A 31 10.72 14.27 4.30
C ASP A 31 10.36 13.93 2.84
N LEU A 32 11.09 12.99 2.22
CA LEU A 32 10.88 12.57 0.83
C LEU A 32 10.14 11.24 0.72
N TYR A 33 10.31 10.34 1.69
CA TYR A 33 9.84 8.96 1.61
C TYR A 33 8.92 8.59 2.76
N ARG A 34 8.03 7.63 2.48
CA ARG A 34 7.29 6.87 3.49
C ARG A 34 7.76 5.43 3.49
N LEU A 35 7.47 4.70 4.56
CA LEU A 35 7.88 3.29 4.71
C LEU A 35 6.67 2.38 4.81
N LYS A 36 6.74 1.21 4.19
CA LYS A 36 5.74 0.14 4.35
C LYS A 36 6.32 -0.99 5.17
N VAL A 37 5.70 -1.27 6.31
CA VAL A 37 5.97 -2.47 7.13
C VAL A 37 4.91 -3.51 6.78
N GLY A 38 5.33 -4.60 6.14
CA GLY A 38 4.45 -5.70 5.76
C GLY A 38 4.42 -6.82 6.81
N LYS A 39 3.65 -7.88 6.50
CA LYS A 39 3.49 -9.07 7.36
C LYS A 39 4.82 -9.71 7.78
N GLN A 40 5.80 -9.82 6.88
CA GLN A 40 7.10 -10.46 7.17
C GLN A 40 7.82 -9.75 8.32
N LEU A 41 8.12 -8.46 8.13
CA LEU A 41 8.84 -7.67 9.11
C LEU A 41 8.04 -7.53 10.42
N PHE A 42 6.72 -7.33 10.33
CA PHE A 42 5.87 -7.24 11.51
C PHE A 42 5.77 -8.56 12.28
N ALA A 43 5.74 -9.71 11.61
CA ALA A 43 5.72 -11.01 12.28
C ALA A 43 7.05 -11.31 12.99
N SER A 44 8.18 -10.87 12.42
CA SER A 44 9.50 -11.07 13.01
C SER A 44 9.77 -10.11 14.18
N GLN A 45 9.53 -8.82 13.97
CA GLN A 45 9.94 -7.75 14.90
C GLN A 45 8.81 -7.26 15.82
N GLY A 46 7.56 -7.58 15.48
CA GLY A 46 6.39 -7.09 16.18
C GLY A 46 6.27 -5.56 16.13
N PRO A 47 5.49 -4.95 17.05
CA PRO A 47 5.26 -3.51 17.06
C PRO A 47 6.51 -2.65 17.32
N LYS A 48 7.60 -3.23 17.86
CA LYS A 48 8.85 -2.50 18.15
C LYS A 48 9.44 -1.84 16.91
N ILE A 49 9.28 -2.43 15.74
CA ILE A 49 9.74 -1.84 14.48
C ILE A 49 9.04 -0.52 14.18
N LEU A 50 7.75 -0.39 14.52
CA LEU A 50 6.98 0.83 14.28
C LEU A 50 7.49 1.98 15.15
N GLU A 51 7.76 1.71 16.43
CA GLU A 51 8.35 2.69 17.34
C GLU A 51 9.73 3.15 16.87
N ASN A 52 10.56 2.23 16.40
CA ASN A 52 11.89 2.54 15.88
C ASN A 52 11.83 3.48 14.65
N LEU A 53 10.98 3.16 13.67
CA LEU A 53 10.86 3.95 12.44
C LEU A 53 10.17 5.30 12.68
N ASN A 54 9.17 5.36 13.57
CA ASN A 54 8.53 6.62 13.98
C ASN A 54 9.52 7.57 14.66
N ARG A 55 10.44 7.07 15.50
CA ARG A 55 11.49 7.89 16.14
C ARG A 55 12.46 8.50 15.13
N GLN A 56 12.61 7.88 13.97
CA GLN A 56 13.41 8.40 12.85
C GLN A 56 12.63 9.40 11.98
N GLY A 57 11.34 9.65 12.27
CA GLY A 57 10.52 10.66 11.59
C GLY A 57 9.76 10.15 10.36
N PHE A 58 9.76 8.84 10.08
CA PHE A 58 9.06 8.30 8.92
C PHE A 58 7.56 8.13 9.16
N ASP A 59 6.77 8.47 8.13
CA ASP A 59 5.37 8.05 8.04
C ASP A 59 5.30 6.56 7.67
N ILE A 60 4.59 5.77 8.46
CA ILE A 60 4.52 4.31 8.28
C ILE A 60 3.17 3.87 7.72
N PHE A 61 3.19 3.17 6.60
CA PHE A 61 2.10 2.33 6.11
C PHE A 61 2.23 0.90 6.68
N LEU A 62 1.35 0.54 7.61
CA LEU A 62 1.26 -0.80 8.17
C LEU A 62 0.37 -1.70 7.31
N ASP A 63 1.01 -2.52 6.47
CA ASP A 63 0.39 -3.33 5.42
C ASP A 63 0.15 -4.79 5.89
N LEU A 64 -0.82 -4.97 6.78
CA LEU A 64 -1.20 -6.29 7.31
C LEU A 64 -2.41 -6.92 6.62
N LYS A 65 -3.15 -6.14 5.82
CA LYS A 65 -4.31 -6.58 5.03
C LYS A 65 -5.27 -7.41 5.89
N LEU A 66 -5.78 -6.82 6.98
CA LEU A 66 -6.66 -7.55 7.90
C LEU A 66 -7.88 -8.09 7.15
N HIS A 67 -8.20 -9.35 7.38
CA HIS A 67 -9.28 -10.07 6.72
C HIS A 67 -9.75 -11.19 7.64
N ASP A 68 -10.82 -10.94 8.38
CA ASP A 68 -11.37 -11.84 9.39
C ASP A 68 -12.83 -11.43 9.66
N ILE A 69 -13.50 -12.06 10.62
CA ILE A 69 -14.83 -11.62 11.05
C ILE A 69 -14.78 -10.19 11.65
N PRO A 70 -15.89 -9.42 11.59
CA PRO A 70 -15.90 -8.01 11.94
C PRO A 70 -15.29 -7.67 13.31
N ASN A 71 -15.64 -8.42 14.35
CA ASN A 71 -15.15 -8.18 15.72
C ASN A 71 -13.63 -8.41 15.86
N THR A 72 -13.06 -9.36 15.12
CA THR A 72 -11.61 -9.62 15.15
C THR A 72 -10.87 -8.45 14.48
N VAL A 73 -11.35 -8.00 13.32
CA VAL A 73 -10.78 -6.84 12.62
C VAL A 73 -10.88 -5.58 13.47
N TYR A 74 -12.04 -5.32 14.09
CA TYR A 74 -12.22 -4.18 15.00
C TYR A 74 -11.16 -4.18 16.11
N LYS A 75 -11.04 -5.31 16.84
CA LYS A 75 -10.11 -5.44 17.97
C LYS A 75 -8.65 -5.33 17.53
N ALA A 76 -8.30 -5.98 16.42
CA ALA A 76 -6.94 -5.91 15.88
C ALA A 76 -6.59 -4.48 15.49
N LEU A 77 -7.44 -3.83 14.69
CA LEU A 77 -7.19 -2.48 14.19
C LEU A 77 -7.10 -1.45 15.32
N LYS A 78 -8.01 -1.51 16.29
CA LYS A 78 -7.96 -0.65 17.49
C LYS A 78 -6.61 -0.71 18.21
N ASN A 79 -6.02 -1.90 18.32
CA ASN A 79 -4.69 -2.05 18.94
C ASN A 79 -3.57 -1.54 18.04
N LEU A 80 -3.61 -1.85 16.75
CA LEU A 80 -2.57 -1.44 15.80
C LEU A 80 -2.48 0.09 15.67
N LEU A 81 -3.61 0.79 15.72
CA LEU A 81 -3.67 2.25 15.59
C LEU A 81 -2.99 2.99 16.77
N ASN A 82 -2.85 2.35 17.93
CA ASN A 82 -2.10 2.92 19.06
C ASN A 82 -0.61 3.13 18.74
N HIS A 83 -0.07 2.49 17.70
CA HIS A 83 1.32 2.63 17.27
C HIS A 83 1.57 3.81 16.32
N LYS A 84 0.62 4.75 16.20
CA LYS A 84 0.75 6.01 15.43
C LYS A 84 1.19 5.77 13.98
N VAL A 85 0.58 4.80 13.32
CA VAL A 85 0.81 4.55 11.90
C VAL A 85 0.15 5.65 11.07
N TRP A 86 0.77 6.01 9.94
CA TRP A 86 0.21 6.98 9.01
C TRP A 86 -0.90 6.37 8.15
N MET A 87 -0.77 5.09 7.82
CA MET A 87 -1.72 4.36 6.98
C MET A 87 -1.79 2.90 7.40
N THR A 88 -2.94 2.25 7.22
CA THR A 88 -3.10 0.80 7.34
C THR A 88 -4.21 0.29 6.41
N ASN A 89 -4.44 -1.02 6.35
CA ASN A 89 -5.37 -1.60 5.39
C ASN A 89 -6.10 -2.87 5.83
N ILE A 90 -7.20 -3.12 5.12
CA ILE A 90 -8.08 -4.29 5.24
C ILE A 90 -8.35 -4.88 3.84
N HIS A 91 -8.76 -6.14 3.74
CA HIS A 91 -9.29 -6.68 2.48
C HIS A 91 -10.76 -6.35 2.29
N LEU A 92 -11.14 -5.78 1.15
CA LEU A 92 -12.54 -5.46 0.86
C LEU A 92 -13.40 -6.71 0.61
N LEU A 93 -12.76 -7.83 0.29
CA LEU A 93 -13.43 -9.15 0.19
C LEU A 93 -13.94 -9.67 1.54
N GLY A 94 -13.62 -9.01 2.67
CA GLY A 94 -14.19 -9.35 3.98
C GLY A 94 -15.64 -8.91 4.18
N GLY A 95 -16.21 -8.17 3.22
CA GLY A 95 -17.62 -7.77 3.23
C GLY A 95 -17.89 -6.50 4.05
N GLU A 96 -19.10 -5.96 3.85
CA GLU A 96 -19.50 -4.65 4.36
C GLU A 96 -19.41 -4.55 5.89
N GLU A 97 -19.90 -5.54 6.64
CA GLU A 97 -19.85 -5.55 8.10
C GLU A 97 -18.42 -5.47 8.63
N MET A 98 -17.47 -6.15 7.99
CA MET A 98 -16.06 -6.11 8.38
C MET A 98 -15.43 -4.74 8.07
N ILE A 99 -15.80 -4.15 6.94
CA ILE A 99 -15.33 -2.82 6.53
C ILE A 99 -15.84 -1.76 7.51
N GLN A 100 -17.11 -1.82 7.89
CA GLN A 100 -17.71 -0.92 8.88
C GLN A 100 -17.04 -1.08 10.25
N ALA A 101 -16.82 -2.31 10.71
CA ALA A 101 -16.11 -2.56 11.96
C ALA A 101 -14.67 -2.01 11.95
N ALA A 102 -13.97 -2.06 10.82
CA ALA A 102 -12.67 -1.43 10.68
C ALA A 102 -12.76 0.10 10.77
N LYS A 103 -13.75 0.72 10.11
CA LYS A 103 -13.97 2.16 10.19
C LYS A 103 -14.30 2.61 11.62
N GLU A 104 -15.18 1.88 12.29
CA GLU A 104 -15.54 2.12 13.70
C GLU A 104 -14.32 1.99 14.62
N ALA A 105 -13.44 1.01 14.40
CA ALA A 105 -12.22 0.88 15.20
C ALA A 105 -11.28 2.08 15.05
N ARG A 106 -11.18 2.64 13.84
CA ARG A 106 -10.42 3.87 13.59
C ARG A 106 -11.01 5.05 14.33
N ASP A 107 -12.32 5.24 14.22
CA ASP A 107 -13.02 6.37 14.82
C ASP A 107 -12.96 6.30 16.35
N HIS A 108 -13.14 5.11 16.94
CA HIS A 108 -12.98 4.88 18.38
C HIS A 108 -11.55 5.12 18.88
N ALA A 109 -10.54 4.91 18.03
CA ALA A 109 -9.16 5.19 18.37
C ALA A 109 -8.79 6.67 18.19
N GLU A 110 -9.72 7.50 17.70
CA GLU A 110 -9.48 8.92 17.34
C GLU A 110 -8.25 9.06 16.42
N SER A 111 -8.06 8.09 15.54
CA SER A 111 -6.86 7.97 14.73
C SER A 111 -7.03 8.63 13.36
N GLU A 112 -6.12 9.53 13.03
CA GLU A 112 -6.00 10.17 11.71
C GLU A 112 -5.36 9.26 10.64
N ALA A 113 -5.01 8.01 11.00
CA ALA A 113 -4.42 7.06 10.06
C ALA A 113 -5.36 6.78 8.87
N LEU A 114 -4.79 6.82 7.67
CA LEU A 114 -5.50 6.43 6.46
C LEU A 114 -5.86 4.94 6.51
N LEU A 115 -7.13 4.62 6.32
CA LEU A 115 -7.64 3.27 6.20
C LEU A 115 -7.92 2.99 4.72
N ILE A 116 -7.14 2.08 4.14
CA ILE A 116 -7.17 1.77 2.71
C ILE A 116 -7.70 0.34 2.49
N GLY A 117 -8.58 0.17 1.51
CA GLY A 117 -9.13 -1.14 1.15
C GLY A 117 -8.31 -1.86 0.08
N VAL A 118 -7.86 -3.08 0.33
CA VAL A 118 -7.27 -3.92 -0.72
C VAL A 118 -8.38 -4.51 -1.58
N THR A 119 -8.34 -4.22 -2.89
CA THR A 119 -9.26 -4.80 -3.87
C THR A 119 -8.81 -6.22 -4.25
N ILE A 120 -8.21 -6.40 -5.43
CA ILE A 120 -7.67 -7.66 -5.91
C ILE A 120 -6.14 -7.55 -5.94
N LEU A 121 -5.47 -8.52 -5.32
CA LEU A 121 -4.01 -8.55 -5.30
C LEU A 121 -3.46 -8.53 -6.73
N THR A 122 -2.43 -7.73 -6.97
CA THR A 122 -1.81 -7.56 -8.30
C THR A 122 -1.19 -8.86 -8.86
N SER A 123 -1.01 -9.86 -8.00
CA SER A 123 -0.53 -11.20 -8.35
C SER A 123 -1.62 -12.16 -8.86
N LEU A 124 -2.91 -11.86 -8.67
CA LEU A 124 -4.01 -12.73 -9.10
C LEU A 124 -4.43 -12.38 -10.51
N ASP A 125 -4.51 -13.35 -11.41
CA ASP A 125 -5.02 -13.17 -12.77
C ASP A 125 -6.48 -13.64 -12.95
N ARG A 126 -6.97 -13.66 -14.20
CA ARG A 126 -8.35 -14.04 -14.52
C ARG A 126 -8.64 -15.50 -14.18
N HIS A 127 -7.63 -16.37 -14.31
CA HIS A 127 -7.79 -17.77 -13.97
C HIS A 127 -7.94 -17.93 -12.45
N ASN A 128 -7.09 -17.26 -11.67
CA ASN A 128 -7.16 -17.33 -10.21
C ASN A 128 -8.52 -16.85 -9.67
N ILE A 129 -9.02 -15.71 -10.13
CA ILE A 129 -10.31 -15.20 -9.61
C ILE A 129 -11.49 -16.09 -10.04
N LYS A 130 -11.41 -16.74 -11.20
CA LYS A 130 -12.42 -17.71 -11.64
C LYS A 130 -12.41 -18.96 -10.76
N ASP A 131 -11.24 -19.47 -10.40
CA ASP A 131 -11.10 -20.62 -9.50
C ASP A 131 -11.61 -20.31 -8.09
N MET A 132 -11.58 -19.04 -7.68
CA MET A 132 -12.22 -18.55 -6.45
C MET A 132 -13.75 -18.41 -6.55
N GLY A 133 -14.35 -18.65 -7.72
CA GLY A 133 -15.78 -18.56 -7.96
C GLY A 133 -16.28 -17.20 -8.47
N PHE A 134 -15.38 -16.27 -8.84
CA PHE A 134 -15.79 -14.99 -9.43
C PHE A 134 -15.93 -15.09 -10.95
N GLU A 135 -17.12 -14.81 -11.45
CA GLU A 135 -17.40 -14.78 -12.90
C GLU A 135 -17.05 -13.43 -13.55
N MET A 136 -17.05 -12.34 -12.77
CA MET A 136 -16.73 -10.98 -13.24
C MET A 136 -15.28 -10.86 -13.71
N GLN A 137 -15.01 -9.92 -14.63
CA GLN A 137 -13.65 -9.52 -14.97
C GLN A 137 -12.97 -8.83 -13.78
N ILE A 138 -11.63 -8.86 -13.74
CA ILE A 138 -10.86 -8.28 -12.64
C ILE A 138 -11.17 -6.80 -12.47
N HIS A 139 -11.22 -6.04 -13.57
CA HIS A 139 -11.49 -4.60 -13.52
C HIS A 139 -12.91 -4.32 -12.97
N GLU A 140 -13.91 -5.13 -13.32
CA GLU A 140 -15.26 -5.02 -12.77
C GLU A 140 -15.27 -5.29 -11.26
N LEU A 141 -14.56 -6.33 -10.81
CA LEU A 141 -14.47 -6.66 -9.39
C LEU A 141 -13.73 -5.57 -8.60
N VAL A 142 -12.63 -5.04 -9.14
CA VAL A 142 -11.91 -3.89 -8.56
C VAL A 142 -12.82 -2.68 -8.44
N LYS A 143 -13.63 -2.39 -9.48
CA LYS A 143 -14.59 -1.29 -9.46
C LYS A 143 -15.65 -1.48 -8.38
N VAL A 144 -16.28 -2.65 -8.30
CA VAL A 144 -17.32 -2.96 -7.30
C VAL A 144 -16.76 -2.81 -5.88
N LEU A 145 -15.58 -3.38 -5.61
CA LEU A 145 -14.93 -3.26 -4.31
C LEU A 145 -14.58 -1.81 -3.97
N SER A 146 -14.07 -1.04 -4.95
CA SER A 146 -13.73 0.38 -4.73
C SER A 146 -14.96 1.24 -4.44
N ILE A 147 -16.10 0.97 -5.09
CA ILE A 147 -17.38 1.62 -4.78
C ILE A 147 -17.81 1.30 -3.35
N SER A 148 -17.75 0.03 -2.95
CA SER A 148 -18.10 -0.40 -1.59
C SER A 148 -17.22 0.27 -0.53
N ALA A 149 -15.91 0.37 -0.78
CA ALA A 149 -14.98 1.08 0.08
C ALA A 149 -15.39 2.55 0.27
N LYS A 150 -15.69 3.25 -0.83
CA LYS A 150 -16.13 4.66 -0.77
C LYS A 150 -17.46 4.84 -0.03
N GLN A 151 -18.44 3.95 -0.27
CA GLN A 151 -19.73 3.98 0.42
C GLN A 151 -19.59 3.78 1.94
N ASN A 152 -18.58 3.02 2.37
CA ASN A 152 -18.27 2.79 3.78
C ASN A 152 -17.24 3.77 4.36
N ASN A 153 -17.00 4.91 3.69
CA ASN A 153 -16.09 5.97 4.14
C ASN A 153 -14.65 5.48 4.42
N ILE A 154 -14.18 4.49 3.64
CA ILE A 154 -12.76 4.13 3.54
C ILE A 154 -12.07 5.16 2.64
N ASP A 155 -10.84 5.57 2.96
CA ASP A 155 -10.23 6.74 2.33
C ASP A 155 -9.73 6.48 0.89
N GLY A 156 -9.57 5.20 0.54
CA GLY A 156 -9.07 4.78 -0.76
C GLY A 156 -8.85 3.29 -0.88
N VAL A 157 -8.13 2.89 -1.93
CA VAL A 157 -7.85 1.49 -2.24
C VAL A 157 -6.40 1.20 -2.62
N VAL A 158 -5.98 -0.05 -2.35
CA VAL A 158 -4.80 -0.66 -2.97
C VAL A 158 -5.24 -1.31 -4.27
N CYS A 159 -4.65 -0.90 -5.40
CA CYS A 159 -5.00 -1.37 -6.75
C CYS A 159 -3.77 -1.39 -7.67
N SER A 160 -3.87 -1.97 -8.86
CA SER A 160 -2.84 -1.78 -9.90
C SER A 160 -2.85 -0.34 -10.40
N ALA A 161 -1.70 0.19 -10.80
CA ALA A 161 -1.62 1.50 -11.46
C ALA A 161 -2.44 1.58 -12.76
N LEU A 162 -2.73 0.43 -13.40
CA LEU A 162 -3.57 0.36 -14.60
C LEU A 162 -5.05 0.62 -14.31
N GLU A 163 -5.50 0.38 -13.08
CA GLU A 163 -6.90 0.54 -12.64
C GLU A 163 -7.19 1.96 -12.15
N VAL A 164 -6.16 2.77 -11.88
CA VAL A 164 -6.29 4.13 -11.32
C VAL A 164 -7.15 5.05 -12.17
N PRO A 165 -7.01 5.14 -13.51
CA PRO A 165 -7.81 6.06 -14.31
C PRO A 165 -9.32 5.82 -14.17
N GLU A 166 -9.73 4.54 -14.18
CA GLU A 166 -11.14 4.17 -14.01
C GLU A 166 -11.62 4.46 -12.59
N ILE A 167 -10.82 4.15 -11.56
CA ILE A 167 -11.14 4.47 -10.16
C ILE A 167 -11.35 5.98 -9.98
N LYS A 168 -10.43 6.80 -10.48
CA LYS A 168 -10.52 8.27 -10.38
C LYS A 168 -11.72 8.83 -11.14
N GLN A 169 -12.04 8.28 -12.31
CA GLN A 169 -13.22 8.67 -13.09
C GLN A 169 -14.53 8.38 -12.34
N ASN A 170 -14.65 7.22 -11.69
CA ASN A 170 -15.89 6.82 -11.02
C ASN A 170 -16.00 7.39 -9.60
N LEU A 171 -14.88 7.52 -8.88
CA LEU A 171 -14.86 7.81 -7.44
C LEU A 171 -14.23 9.16 -7.11
N GLY A 172 -13.78 9.91 -8.11
CA GLY A 172 -13.24 11.26 -7.95
C GLY A 172 -11.77 11.30 -7.53
N GLU A 173 -11.18 12.47 -7.69
CA GLU A 173 -9.75 12.69 -7.55
C GLU A 173 -9.21 12.50 -6.13
N ASN A 174 -10.05 12.75 -5.12
CA ASN A 174 -9.67 12.67 -3.71
C ASN A 174 -9.71 11.24 -3.15
N PHE A 175 -10.25 10.26 -3.89
CA PHE A 175 -10.28 8.87 -3.43
C PHE A 175 -8.91 8.23 -3.63
N ILE A 176 -8.23 7.87 -2.54
CA ILE A 176 -6.80 7.55 -2.56
C ILE A 176 -6.53 6.25 -3.33
N THR A 177 -5.49 6.23 -4.16
CA THR A 177 -4.95 5.01 -4.78
C THR A 177 -3.52 4.74 -4.33
N VAL A 178 -3.31 3.56 -3.76
CA VAL A 178 -1.99 3.04 -3.37
C VAL A 178 -1.62 1.93 -4.33
N THR A 179 -0.59 2.13 -5.15
CA THR A 179 -0.26 1.22 -6.25
C THR A 179 1.05 0.47 -6.01
N PRO A 180 1.00 -0.81 -5.61
CA PRO A 180 2.16 -1.68 -5.59
C PRO A 180 2.44 -2.28 -6.96
N GLY A 181 3.49 -3.11 -7.04
CA GLY A 181 3.85 -3.79 -8.29
C GLY A 181 4.46 -2.85 -9.32
N ILE A 182 5.14 -1.78 -8.89
CA ILE A 182 5.78 -0.82 -9.78
C ILE A 182 7.23 -1.20 -10.06
N ARG A 183 7.69 -0.96 -11.29
CA ARG A 183 9.09 -1.09 -11.72
C ARG A 183 9.65 0.27 -12.13
N ILE A 184 10.93 0.50 -11.90
CA ILE A 184 11.55 1.77 -12.33
C ILE A 184 11.76 1.75 -13.85
N LYS A 185 11.99 0.58 -14.46
CA LYS A 185 12.04 0.38 -15.92
C LYS A 185 11.44 -0.98 -16.29
N GLN A 186 10.92 -1.11 -17.52
CA GLN A 186 10.42 -2.40 -18.02
C GLN A 186 11.57 -3.42 -18.14
N ASN A 187 11.34 -4.63 -17.61
CA ASN A 187 12.12 -5.82 -17.92
C ASN A 187 11.17 -6.82 -18.60
N ASN A 188 11.63 -7.47 -19.66
CA ASN A 188 10.79 -8.23 -20.60
C ASN A 188 10.15 -9.55 -20.06
N ASN A 189 10.30 -9.88 -18.77
CA ASN A 189 10.08 -11.26 -18.28
C ASN A 189 8.97 -11.45 -17.21
N ASP A 190 8.19 -10.44 -16.82
CA ASP A 190 7.16 -10.60 -15.77
C ASP A 190 5.73 -10.46 -16.35
N GLN A 191 4.94 -11.55 -16.31
CA GLN A 191 3.56 -11.63 -16.85
C GLN A 191 2.44 -11.30 -15.84
N SER A 192 2.63 -10.36 -14.91
CA SER A 192 1.55 -9.91 -14.00
C SER A 192 1.26 -8.41 -14.14
N ARG A 193 0.17 -7.90 -13.56
CA ARG A 193 -0.32 -6.48 -13.66
C ARG A 193 0.65 -5.46 -13.03
N VAL A 194 1.83 -5.39 -13.60
CA VAL A 194 2.98 -4.56 -13.24
C VAL A 194 2.97 -3.33 -14.14
N ALA A 195 3.23 -2.16 -13.56
CA ALA A 195 3.37 -0.91 -14.30
C ALA A 195 4.74 -0.29 -14.02
N THR A 196 5.20 0.55 -14.93
CA THR A 196 6.37 1.39 -14.70
C THR A 196 6.05 2.56 -13.78
N LEU A 197 7.09 3.15 -13.21
CA LEU A 197 6.98 4.38 -12.42
C LEU A 197 6.38 5.52 -13.24
N GLU A 198 6.74 5.62 -14.52
CA GLU A 198 6.21 6.63 -15.44
C GLU A 198 4.72 6.41 -15.71
N GLU A 199 4.30 5.17 -15.95
CA GLU A 199 2.87 4.83 -16.12
C GLU A 199 2.07 5.10 -14.85
N ALA A 200 2.57 4.71 -13.67
CA ALA A 200 1.90 4.98 -12.40
C ALA A 200 1.72 6.47 -12.14
N THR A 201 2.74 7.27 -12.49
CA THR A 201 2.69 8.73 -12.38
C THR A 201 1.72 9.34 -13.39
N LYS A 202 1.78 8.91 -14.66
CA LYS A 202 0.88 9.35 -15.72
C LYS A 202 -0.58 9.04 -15.40
N ASN A 203 -0.83 7.87 -14.81
CA ASN A 203 -2.16 7.43 -14.38
C ASN A 203 -2.60 8.10 -13.07
N ARG A 204 -1.77 8.97 -12.48
CA ARG A 204 -2.08 9.77 -11.29
C ARG A 204 -2.33 8.92 -10.03
N SER A 205 -1.48 7.91 -9.83
CA SER A 205 -1.44 7.18 -8.56
C SER A 205 -1.06 8.13 -7.43
N ASP A 206 -1.79 8.13 -6.32
CA ASP A 206 -1.48 9.04 -5.20
C ASP A 206 -0.22 8.60 -4.46
N TYR A 207 -0.12 7.28 -4.20
CA TYR A 207 1.01 6.64 -3.55
C TYR A 207 1.51 5.45 -4.35
N ILE A 208 2.83 5.36 -4.51
CA ILE A 208 3.50 4.31 -5.28
C ILE A 208 4.38 3.49 -4.34
N VAL A 209 4.15 2.18 -4.29
CA VAL A 209 4.94 1.28 -3.44
C VAL A 209 6.08 0.67 -4.25
N LEU A 210 7.32 0.95 -3.86
CA LEU A 210 8.55 0.38 -4.42
C LEU A 210 9.19 -0.57 -3.40
N GLY A 211 9.35 -1.84 -3.76
CA GLY A 211 10.03 -2.85 -2.93
C GLY A 211 11.38 -3.24 -3.51
N ARG A 212 11.44 -4.44 -4.09
CA ARG A 212 12.67 -5.07 -4.63
C ARG A 212 13.51 -4.17 -5.55
N GLU A 213 12.89 -3.24 -6.27
CA GLU A 213 13.62 -2.25 -7.08
C GLU A 213 14.65 -1.47 -6.28
N ILE A 214 14.34 -1.14 -5.02
CA ILE A 214 15.24 -0.47 -4.09
C ILE A 214 15.98 -1.51 -3.24
N THR A 215 15.24 -2.38 -2.56
CA THR A 215 15.80 -3.26 -1.50
C THR A 215 16.70 -4.36 -2.01
N SER A 216 16.53 -4.81 -3.26
CA SER A 216 17.38 -5.83 -3.90
C SER A 216 18.42 -5.23 -4.84
N SER A 217 18.60 -3.91 -4.84
CA SER A 217 19.58 -3.25 -5.70
C SER A 217 21.01 -3.54 -5.23
N GLN A 218 21.90 -3.88 -6.17
CA GLN A 218 23.34 -4.01 -5.89
C GLN A 218 23.96 -2.72 -5.33
N ASN A 219 23.36 -1.56 -5.62
CA ASN A 219 23.78 -0.28 -5.08
C ASN A 219 22.56 0.57 -4.72
N VAL A 220 22.08 0.39 -3.48
CA VAL A 220 20.91 1.07 -2.91
C VAL A 220 21.04 2.60 -3.03
N SER A 221 22.19 3.18 -2.70
CA SER A 221 22.42 4.63 -2.80
C SER A 221 22.26 5.15 -4.24
N LYS A 222 22.81 4.44 -5.23
CA LYS A 222 22.64 4.81 -6.65
C LYS A 222 21.17 4.68 -7.07
N MET A 223 20.47 3.67 -6.58
CA MET A 223 19.06 3.49 -6.89
C MET A 223 18.19 4.59 -6.28
N ILE A 224 18.44 4.98 -5.02
CA ILE A 224 17.74 6.07 -4.36
C ILE A 224 17.96 7.37 -5.13
N LYS A 225 19.20 7.72 -5.49
CA LYS A 225 19.47 8.91 -6.34
C LYS A 225 18.71 8.87 -7.66
N LYS A 226 18.54 7.69 -8.25
CA LYS A 226 17.75 7.52 -9.47
C LYS A 226 16.27 7.79 -9.19
N VAL A 227 15.70 7.25 -8.11
CA VAL A 227 14.31 7.50 -7.70
C VAL A 227 14.10 8.98 -7.38
N GLU A 228 15.02 9.61 -6.66
CA GLU A 228 15.00 11.03 -6.33
C GLU A 228 15.00 11.91 -7.58
N SER A 229 15.63 11.51 -8.70
CA SER A 229 15.56 12.28 -9.95
C SER A 229 14.16 12.37 -10.59
N TYR A 230 13.20 11.57 -10.10
CA TYR A 230 11.78 11.67 -10.44
C TYR A 230 10.98 12.54 -9.45
N ILE A 231 11.53 12.80 -8.25
CA ILE A 231 10.90 13.55 -7.14
C ILE A 231 11.44 14.99 -7.08
N ILE A 232 12.77 15.12 -7.01
CA ILE A 232 13.55 16.36 -6.85
C ILE A 232 14.03 16.87 -8.20
#